data_AF-A0A9D1CHB2-F1
#
_entry.id   AF-A0A9D1CHB2-F1
#
_cell.length_a   1.000
_cell.length_b   1.000
_cell.length_c   1.000
_cell.angle_alpha   90.00
_cell.angle_beta   90.00
_cell.angle_gamma   90.00
#
_symmetry.space_group_name_H-M   'P 1'
#
loop_
_entity.id
_entity.type
_entity.pdbx_description
1 polymer ?
#
loop_
_entity_poly.entity_id
_entity_poly.type
_entity_poly.pdbx_seq_one_letter_code
_entity_poly.pdbx_strand_id
1 'polypeptide(L)'
;MTRKEHSKALRADPQVHYNCAQAVLIPFAGDMGLTQEQANALTLNFGAGMGCGAVCGAISGAFVAMGGLGMPQEKRVELLREFRAAHGHVECAQLLKAAMERGEERKCHCDRMVAWCMDWVSRESGLE
;
A
#
# COMPACT_ATOMS: atom_id res chain seq x y z
N MET A 1 19.31 1.57 1.89
CA MET A 1 17.97 2.17 1.85
C MET A 1 17.01 1.18 2.47
N THR A 2 16.22 1.59 3.45
CA THR A 2 15.20 0.72 4.04
C THR A 2 14.01 0.56 3.09
N ARG A 3 13.10 -0.39 3.35
CA ARG A 3 11.95 -0.61 2.47
C ARG A 3 11.01 0.61 2.49
N LYS A 4 10.91 1.25 3.65
CA LYS A 4 10.13 2.49 3.84
C LYS A 4 10.75 3.67 3.08
N GLU A 5 12.07 3.82 3.11
CA GLU A 5 12.77 4.83 2.33
C GLU A 5 12.58 4.60 0.82
N HIS A 6 12.63 3.35 0.37
CA HIS A 6 12.38 2.99 -1.03
C HIS A 6 10.94 3.31 -1.45
N SER A 7 9.95 2.95 -0.64
CA SER A 7 8.53 3.31 -0.87
C SER A 7 8.34 4.82 -0.99
N LYS A 8 8.96 5.60 -0.10
CA LYS A 8 8.92 7.07 -0.14
C LYS A 8 9.56 7.62 -1.42
N ALA A 9 10.69 7.08 -1.85
CA ALA A 9 11.36 7.47 -3.08
C ALA A 9 10.45 7.24 -4.30
N LEU A 10 9.80 6.07 -4.40
CA LEU A 10 8.82 5.77 -5.46
C LEU A 10 7.66 6.78 -5.47
N ARG A 11 7.14 7.15 -4.30
CA ARG A 11 6.04 8.13 -4.18
C ARG A 11 6.47 9.58 -4.46
N ALA A 12 7.77 9.85 -4.48
CA ALA A 12 8.36 11.18 -4.72
C ALA A 12 8.96 11.32 -6.13
N ASP A 13 8.96 10.26 -6.93
CA ASP A 13 9.50 10.27 -8.30
C ASP A 13 8.75 11.30 -9.18
N PRO A 14 9.45 12.31 -9.74
CA PRO A 14 8.82 13.33 -10.57
C PRO A 14 8.56 12.89 -12.01
N GLN A 15 9.15 11.78 -12.46
CA GLN A 15 9.04 11.25 -13.82
C GLN A 15 8.00 10.15 -13.93
N VAL A 16 7.83 9.34 -12.87
CA VAL A 16 6.94 8.18 -12.88
C VAL A 16 5.93 8.27 -11.74
N HIS A 17 4.64 8.17 -12.08
CA HIS A 17 3.60 8.09 -11.07
C HIS A 17 3.37 6.64 -10.60
N TYR A 18 4.05 6.24 -9.53
CA TYR A 18 3.76 4.97 -8.86
C TYR A 18 2.50 5.08 -8.00
N ASN A 19 1.54 4.19 -8.23
CA ASN A 19 0.31 4.10 -7.47
C ASN A 19 0.56 3.55 -6.04
N CYS A 20 -0.48 3.54 -5.20
CA CYS A 20 -0.36 3.14 -3.80
C CYS A 20 0.08 1.67 -3.64
N ALA A 21 -0.40 0.77 -4.50
CA ALA A 21 -0.06 -0.65 -4.43
C ALA A 21 1.38 -0.91 -4.90
N GLN A 22 1.81 -0.25 -5.99
CA GLN A 22 3.18 -0.32 -6.50
C GLN A 22 4.17 0.15 -5.43
N ALA A 23 3.90 1.28 -4.79
CA ALA A 23 4.74 1.82 -3.72
C ALA A 23 4.80 0.92 -2.48
N VAL A 24 3.79 0.08 -2.23
CA VAL A 24 3.83 -0.92 -1.16
C VAL A 24 4.57 -2.18 -1.60
N LEU A 25 4.34 -2.70 -2.80
CA LEU A 25 4.85 -4.00 -3.22
C LEU A 25 6.31 -3.99 -3.69
N ILE A 26 6.70 -3.00 -4.50
CA ILE A 26 8.03 -2.95 -5.14
C ILE A 26 9.17 -3.06 -4.10
N PRO A 27 9.11 -2.42 -2.92
CA PRO A 27 10.14 -2.58 -1.89
C PRO A 27 10.35 -4.02 -1.39
N PHE A 28 9.38 -4.91 -1.54
CA PHE A 28 9.45 -6.33 -1.15
C PHE A 28 9.73 -7.28 -2.32
N ALA A 29 9.93 -6.77 -3.55
CA ALA A 29 10.05 -7.60 -4.76
C ALA A 29 11.10 -8.71 -4.61
N GLY A 30 12.31 -8.36 -4.13
CA GLY A 30 13.40 -9.31 -3.96
C GLY A 30 13.13 -10.39 -2.91
N ASP A 31 12.39 -10.06 -1.85
CA ASP A 31 12.02 -11.02 -0.80
C ASP A 31 11.08 -12.12 -1.32
N MET A 32 10.33 -11.83 -2.39
CA MET A 32 9.41 -12.76 -3.05
C MET A 32 10.03 -13.42 -4.29
N GLY A 33 11.31 -13.18 -4.58
CA GLY A 33 11.97 -13.67 -5.79
C GLY A 33 11.50 -13.01 -7.10
N LEU A 34 10.92 -11.81 -7.01
CA LEU A 34 10.46 -11.03 -8.17
C LEU A 34 11.47 -9.93 -8.53
N THR A 35 11.47 -9.52 -9.80
CA THR A 35 12.08 -8.24 -10.18
C THR A 35 11.17 -7.08 -9.81
N GLN A 36 11.74 -5.87 -9.71
CA GLN A 36 10.94 -4.67 -9.44
C GLN A 36 9.95 -4.39 -10.56
N GLU A 37 10.31 -4.66 -11.82
CA GLU A 37 9.44 -4.51 -12.99
C GLU A 37 8.26 -5.46 -12.94
N GLN A 38 8.48 -6.71 -12.48
CA GLN A 38 7.40 -7.68 -12.28
C GLN A 38 6.45 -7.22 -11.16
N ALA A 39 6.98 -6.79 -10.02
CA ALA A 39 6.17 -6.26 -8.92
C ALA A 39 5.36 -5.02 -9.36
N ASN A 40 6.00 -4.13 -10.12
CA ASN A 40 5.38 -2.95 -10.72
C ASN A 40 4.22 -3.32 -11.66
N ALA A 41 4.43 -4.28 -12.55
CA ALA A 41 3.42 -4.73 -13.52
C ALA A 41 2.23 -5.43 -12.83
N LEU A 42 2.50 -6.29 -11.84
CA LEU A 42 1.47 -7.00 -11.08
C LEU A 42 0.51 -6.07 -10.33
N THR A 43 1.00 -4.88 -9.95
CA THR A 43 0.22 -3.92 -9.14
C THR A 43 -0.24 -2.68 -9.90
N LEU A 44 0.01 -2.62 -11.21
CA LEU A 44 -0.29 -1.47 -12.07
C LEU A 44 -1.75 -1.01 -11.99
N ASN A 45 -2.69 -1.96 -11.86
CA ASN A 45 -4.14 -1.69 -11.95
C ASN A 45 -4.85 -1.50 -10.59
N PHE A 46 -4.13 -1.42 -9.47
CA PHE A 46 -4.77 -1.25 -8.14
C PHE A 46 -4.95 0.21 -7.70
N GLY A 47 -4.49 1.19 -8.50
CA GLY A 47 -4.65 2.61 -8.23
C GLY A 47 -6.12 3.05 -8.06
N ALA A 48 -6.36 4.04 -7.18
CA ALA A 48 -7.70 4.58 -6.89
C ALA A 48 -8.76 3.52 -6.52
N GLY A 49 -8.34 2.42 -5.88
CA GLY A 49 -9.21 1.29 -5.60
C GLY A 49 -9.69 0.61 -6.87
N MET A 50 -8.75 0.28 -7.77
CA MET A 50 -8.99 -0.31 -9.09
C MET A 50 -9.85 0.57 -10.01
N GLY A 51 -9.79 1.89 -9.84
CA GLY A 51 -10.55 2.87 -10.63
C GLY A 51 -12.03 2.99 -10.27
N CYS A 52 -12.57 2.09 -9.45
CA CYS A 52 -13.97 2.13 -9.01
C CYS A 52 -14.15 2.57 -7.54
N GLY A 53 -13.07 2.97 -6.86
CA GLY A 53 -13.13 3.46 -5.49
C GLY A 53 -13.33 2.37 -4.43
N ALA A 54 -13.13 1.10 -4.81
CA ALA A 54 -13.18 -0.07 -3.92
C ALA A 54 -11.98 -0.09 -2.96
N VAL A 55 -11.51 -1.27 -2.55
CA VAL A 55 -10.44 -1.41 -1.53
C VAL A 55 -9.20 -0.56 -1.87
N CYS A 56 -8.68 0.15 -0.87
CA CYS A 56 -7.50 1.00 -0.96
C CYS A 56 -6.31 0.28 -1.63
N GLY A 57 -5.67 0.92 -2.60
CA GLY A 57 -4.54 0.33 -3.31
C GLY A 57 -3.37 -0.04 -2.39
N ALA A 58 -3.13 0.72 -1.32
CA ALA A 58 -2.09 0.37 -0.34
C ALA A 58 -2.39 -0.96 0.38
N ILE A 59 -3.67 -1.23 0.70
CA ILE A 59 -4.11 -2.51 1.28
C ILE A 59 -3.95 -3.64 0.25
N SER A 60 -4.37 -3.40 -1.00
CA SER A 60 -4.21 -4.39 -2.07
C SER A 60 -2.75 -4.76 -2.30
N GLY A 61 -1.84 -3.77 -2.34
CA GLY A 61 -0.40 -4.01 -2.43
C GLY A 61 0.14 -4.79 -1.23
N ALA A 62 -0.32 -4.47 -0.02
CA ALA A 62 0.05 -5.21 1.19
C ALA A 62 -0.41 -6.67 1.13
N PHE A 63 -1.61 -6.97 0.61
CA PHE A 63 -2.06 -8.35 0.43
C PHE A 63 -1.21 -9.13 -0.57
N VAL A 64 -0.74 -8.50 -1.64
CA VAL A 64 0.20 -9.15 -2.57
C VAL A 64 1.52 -9.45 -1.86
N ALA A 65 2.06 -8.48 -1.11
CA ALA A 65 3.29 -8.66 -0.34
C ALA A 65 3.14 -9.80 0.69
N MET A 66 2.06 -9.80 1.47
CA MET A 66 1.77 -10.86 2.44
C MET A 66 1.78 -12.26 1.82
N GLY A 67 1.12 -12.41 0.66
CA GLY A 67 1.09 -13.69 -0.05
C GLY A 67 2.46 -14.13 -0.55
N GLY A 68 3.22 -13.20 -1.16
CA GLY A 68 4.57 -13.50 -1.66
C GLY A 68 5.60 -13.75 -0.55
N LEU A 69 5.39 -13.18 0.64
CA LEU A 69 6.21 -13.39 1.84
C LEU A 69 5.81 -14.64 2.64
N GLY A 70 4.80 -15.40 2.18
CA GLY A 70 4.36 -16.62 2.86
C GLY A 70 3.65 -16.38 4.21
N MET A 71 3.07 -15.19 4.41
CA MET A 71 2.35 -14.88 5.63
C MET A 71 1.02 -15.65 5.73
N PRO A 72 0.58 -16.04 6.94
CA PRO A 72 -0.66 -16.79 7.13
C PRO A 72 -1.89 -15.96 6.73
N GLN A 73 -2.94 -16.61 6.22
CA GLN A 73 -4.11 -15.93 5.66
C GLN A 73 -4.90 -15.13 6.72
N GLU A 74 -4.85 -15.54 7.98
CA GLU A 74 -5.51 -14.92 9.14
C GLU A 74 -5.08 -13.46 9.31
N LYS A 75 -3.82 -13.15 8.97
CA LYS A 75 -3.26 -11.79 8.99
C LYS A 75 -4.04 -10.81 8.11
N ARG A 76 -4.78 -11.29 7.10
CA ARG A 76 -5.67 -10.45 6.28
C ARG A 76 -6.72 -9.75 7.13
N VAL A 77 -7.34 -10.49 8.06
CA VAL A 77 -8.40 -9.98 8.93
C VAL A 77 -7.81 -8.98 9.92
N GLU A 78 -6.62 -9.26 10.44
CA GLU A 78 -5.88 -8.35 11.33
C GLU A 78 -5.56 -7.02 10.65
N LEU A 79 -4.98 -7.05 9.43
CA LEU A 79 -4.67 -5.85 8.65
C LEU A 79 -5.94 -5.01 8.43
N LEU A 80 -7.02 -5.62 7.93
CA LEU A 80 -8.27 -4.89 7.66
C LEU A 80 -8.87 -4.28 8.92
N ARG A 81 -8.81 -5.00 10.05
CA ARG A 81 -9.32 -4.52 11.33
C ARG A 81 -8.50 -3.33 11.84
N GLU A 82 -7.18 -3.45 11.85
CA GLU A 82 -6.28 -2.39 12.32
C GLU A 82 -6.33 -1.16 11.41
N PHE A 83 -6.34 -1.35 10.09
CA PHE A 83 -6.45 -0.26 9.13
C PHE A 83 -7.76 0.49 9.31
N ARG A 84 -8.88 -0.22 9.43
CA ARG A 84 -10.20 0.39 9.64
C ARG A 84 -10.27 1.11 10.99
N ALA A 85 -9.65 0.58 12.04
CA ALA A 85 -9.57 1.25 13.34
C ALA A 85 -8.75 2.55 13.26
N ALA A 86 -7.67 2.57 12.48
CA ALA A 86 -6.81 3.75 12.31
C ALA A 86 -7.38 4.81 11.36
N HIS A 87 -8.17 4.41 10.35
CA HIS A 87 -8.54 5.28 9.22
C HIS A 87 -10.04 5.33 8.92
N GLY A 88 -10.88 4.58 9.65
CA GLY A 88 -12.35 4.56 9.55
C GLY A 88 -12.91 3.69 8.41
N HIS A 89 -12.24 3.67 7.26
CA HIS A 89 -12.68 2.94 6.06
C HIS A 89 -11.55 2.12 5.46
N VAL A 90 -11.89 1.19 4.55
CA VAL A 90 -10.90 0.50 3.71
C VAL A 90 -11.12 0.80 2.22
N GLU A 91 -12.28 1.33 1.88
CA GLU A 91 -12.69 1.71 0.53
C GLU A 91 -12.06 3.07 0.18
N CYS A 92 -11.34 3.12 -0.93
CA CYS A 92 -10.56 4.27 -1.38
C CYS A 92 -11.44 5.52 -1.56
N ALA A 93 -12.65 5.36 -2.11
CA ALA A 93 -13.59 6.47 -2.26
C ALA A 93 -14.01 7.07 -0.91
N GLN A 94 -14.26 6.23 0.10
CA GLN A 94 -14.67 6.69 1.43
C GLN A 94 -13.50 7.36 2.18
N LEU A 95 -12.30 6.78 2.08
CA LEU A 95 -11.07 7.36 2.63
C LEU A 95 -10.79 8.75 2.05
N LEU A 96 -10.86 8.89 0.72
CA LEU A 96 -10.65 10.17 0.04
C LEU A 96 -11.73 11.19 0.35
N LYS A 97 -13.00 10.76 0.44
CA LYS A 97 -14.10 11.63 0.86
C LYS A 97 -13.85 12.18 2.27
N ALA A 98 -13.52 11.32 3.23
CA ALA A 98 -13.24 11.72 4.60
C ALA A 98 -12.00 12.64 4.69
N ALA A 99 -10.98 12.42 3.85
CA ALA A 99 -9.81 13.30 3.76
C ALA A 99 -10.19 14.70 3.25
N MET A 100 -10.97 14.76 2.17
CA MET A 100 -11.48 16.01 1.61
C MET A 100 -12.32 16.80 2.62
N GLU A 101 -13.19 16.13 3.38
CA GLU A 101 -14.02 16.76 4.43
C GLU A 101 -13.18 17.36 5.57
N ARG A 102 -11.96 16.85 5.79
CA ARG A 102 -10.99 17.41 6.74
C ARG A 102 -10.08 18.48 6.12
N GLY A 103 -10.28 18.84 4.86
CA GLY A 103 -9.42 19.81 4.14
C GLY A 103 -8.03 19.25 3.79
N GLU A 104 -7.90 17.93 3.69
CA GLU A 104 -6.63 17.27 3.50
C GLU A 104 -6.34 16.99 2.01
N GLU A 105 -5.12 17.30 1.55
CA GLU A 105 -4.72 17.01 0.18
C GLU A 105 -4.60 15.51 -0.10
N ARG A 106 -5.09 15.08 -1.27
CA ARG A 106 -5.08 13.67 -1.70
C ARG A 106 -3.69 13.04 -1.65
N LYS A 107 -2.63 13.75 -2.06
CA LYS A 107 -1.27 13.21 -2.08
C LYS A 107 -0.79 12.87 -0.66
N CYS A 108 -0.89 13.83 0.26
CA CYS A 108 -0.55 13.64 1.66
C CYS A 108 -1.37 12.50 2.30
N HIS A 109 -2.66 12.41 1.97
CA HIS A 109 -3.52 11.33 2.43
C HIS A 109 -3.05 9.96 1.96
N CYS A 110 -2.91 9.78 0.64
CA CYS A 110 -2.49 8.52 0.06
C CYS A 110 -1.10 8.09 0.52
N ASP A 111 -0.16 9.03 0.68
CA ASP A 111 1.19 8.72 1.18
C ASP A 111 1.15 8.20 2.62
N ARG A 112 0.25 8.71 3.48
CA ARG A 112 0.07 8.15 4.83
C ARG A 112 -0.54 6.75 4.80
N MET A 113 -1.47 6.47 3.89
CA MET A 113 -2.01 5.11 3.74
C MET A 113 -0.92 4.13 3.29
N VAL A 114 -0.06 4.54 2.37
CA VAL A 114 1.11 3.76 1.93
C VAL A 114 2.08 3.55 3.09
N ALA A 115 2.45 4.60 3.81
CA ALA A 115 3.37 4.51 4.95
C ALA A 115 2.82 3.57 6.04
N TRP A 116 1.54 3.66 6.37
CA TRP A 116 0.90 2.78 7.34
C TRP A 116 0.96 1.31 6.90
N CYS A 117 0.62 1.02 5.63
CA CYS A 117 0.72 -0.35 5.11
C CYS A 117 2.16 -0.86 5.06
N MET A 118 3.13 -0.01 4.72
CA MET A 118 4.55 -0.35 4.77
C MET A 118 4.98 -0.71 6.20
N ASP A 119 4.62 0.11 7.18
CA ASP A 119 4.90 -0.15 8.59
C ASP A 119 4.29 -1.47 9.06
N TRP A 120 3.04 -1.73 8.67
CA TRP A 120 2.34 -2.96 9.02
C TRP A 120 3.01 -4.19 8.40
N VAL A 121 3.26 -4.20 7.09
CA VAL A 121 3.87 -5.36 6.41
C VAL A 121 5.29 -5.60 6.92
N SER A 122 6.10 -4.56 7.10
CA SER A 122 7.46 -4.66 7.66
C SER A 122 7.45 -5.32 9.04
N ARG A 123 6.58 -4.84 9.95
CA ARG A 123 6.45 -5.37 11.30
C ARG A 123 6.05 -6.85 11.31
N GLU A 124 5.01 -7.20 10.55
CA GLU A 124 4.44 -8.54 10.57
C GLU A 124 5.27 -9.57 9.80
N SER A 125 6.09 -9.14 8.84
CA SER A 125 7.05 -10.00 8.12
C SER A 125 8.41 -10.12 8.82
N GLY A 126 8.69 -9.27 9.81
CA GLY A 126 10.00 -9.20 10.48
C GLY A 126 11.12 -8.64 9.60
N LEU A 127 10.76 -7.94 8.52
CA LEU A 127 11.72 -7.43 7.53
C LEU A 127 12.19 -6.00 7.81
N GLU A 128 11.54 -5.26 8.71
CA GLU A 128 11.97 -3.95 9.24
C GLU A 128 11.16 -3.54 10.49
#